data_AF-A0A1B0CQF0-F1
#
_entry.id   AF-A0A1B0CQF0-F1
#
_cell.length_a   1.000
_cell.length_b   1.000
_cell.length_c   1.000
_cell.angle_alpha   90.00
_cell.angle_beta   90.00
_cell.angle_gamma   90.00
#
_symmetry.space_group_name_H-M   'P 1'
#
loop_
_entity.id
_entity.type
_entity.pdbx_description
1 polymer ?
#
loop_
_entity_poly.entity_id
_entity_poly.type
_entity_poly.pdbx_seq_one_letter_code
_entity_poly.pdbx_strand_id
1 'polypeptide(L)'
;MKCFVIVLILLCGQSLAQQTTFSYGQGEEGQHLLGYDFGATDTTETSQQHQVVLRFSGPLGTRISQIHGNVYPSWTFVERPSALQHEFYFSVGNNNATFMWADMYVFGFPPNP
;
A
#
# COMPACT_ATOMS: atom_id res chain seq x y z
N MET A 1 -47.72 -28.17 -22.86
CA MET A 1 -47.03 -27.03 -22.21
C MET A 1 -46.38 -27.49 -20.90
N LYS A 2 -45.21 -28.16 -20.95
CA LYS A 2 -44.43 -28.57 -19.77
C LYS A 2 -42.90 -28.49 -19.97
N CYS A 3 -42.42 -28.20 -21.18
CA CYS A 3 -41.00 -28.23 -21.53
C CYS A 3 -40.28 -26.88 -21.37
N PHE A 4 -40.99 -25.77 -21.16
CA PHE A 4 -40.39 -24.43 -21.11
C PHE A 4 -39.74 -24.07 -19.77
N VAL A 5 -40.11 -24.74 -18.67
CA VAL A 5 -39.58 -24.41 -17.33
C VAL A 5 -38.18 -24.99 -17.10
N ILE A 6 -37.88 -26.14 -17.72
CA ILE A 6 -36.58 -26.84 -17.51
C ILE A 6 -35.43 -26.11 -18.22
N VAL A 7 -35.70 -25.49 -19.38
CA VAL A 7 -34.68 -24.74 -20.14
C VAL A 7 -34.23 -23.46 -19.42
N LEU A 8 -35.14 -22.82 -18.69
CA LEU A 8 -34.85 -21.58 -17.97
C LEU A 8 -33.97 -21.81 -16.72
N ILE A 9 -34.14 -22.95 -16.05
CA ILE A 9 -33.32 -23.33 -14.88
C ILE A 9 -31.89 -23.69 -15.31
N LEU A 10 -31.72 -24.35 -16.47
CA LEU A 10 -30.39 -24.73 -16.99
C LEU A 10 -29.59 -23.53 -17.52
N LEU A 11 -30.24 -22.50 -18.06
CA LEU A 11 -29.57 -21.27 -18.51
C LEU A 11 -29.16 -20.35 -17.35
N CYS A 12 -29.88 -20.35 -16.23
CA CYS A 12 -29.48 -19.62 -15.03
C CYS A 12 -28.33 -20.28 -14.25
N GLY A 13 -28.10 -21.59 -14.42
CA GLY A 13 -27.02 -22.31 -13.74
C GLY A 13 -25.62 -22.08 -14.33
N GLN A 14 -25.52 -21.57 -15.57
CA GLN A 14 -24.25 -21.41 -16.27
C GLN A 14 -23.71 -19.97 -16.25
N SER A 15 -24.51 -18.97 -15.87
CA SER A 15 -24.01 -17.58 -15.78
C SER A 15 -23.24 -17.27 -14.50
N LEU A 16 -23.12 -18.25 -13.58
CA LEU A 16 -22.32 -18.14 -12.36
C LEU A 16 -20.92 -18.76 -12.51
N ALA A 17 -20.60 -19.34 -13.68
CA ALA A 17 -19.25 -19.74 -14.03
C ALA A 17 -18.60 -18.62 -14.86
N GLN A 18 -17.58 -17.98 -14.29
CA GLN A 18 -16.75 -16.93 -14.92
C GLN A 18 -17.37 -15.54 -15.02
N GLN A 19 -17.81 -14.99 -13.89
CA GLN A 19 -17.31 -13.66 -13.56
C GLN A 19 -15.94 -13.86 -12.89
N THR A 20 -14.87 -13.82 -13.69
CA THR A 20 -13.57 -13.35 -13.17
C THR A 20 -13.75 -11.88 -12.88
N THR A 21 -14.39 -11.59 -11.75
CA THR A 21 -14.34 -10.29 -11.12
C THR A 21 -12.87 -10.06 -10.84
N PHE A 22 -12.22 -9.24 -11.67
CA PHE A 22 -10.99 -8.58 -11.26
C PHE A 22 -11.39 -7.67 -10.10
N SER A 23 -11.34 -8.22 -8.90
CA SER A 23 -11.54 -7.49 -7.66
C SER A 23 -10.41 -6.47 -7.55
N TYR A 24 -10.68 -5.25 -8.01
CA TYR A 24 -9.99 -4.05 -7.56
C TYR A 24 -10.15 -3.99 -6.03
N GLY A 25 -9.24 -4.60 -5.27
CA GLY A 25 -9.30 -4.53 -3.81
C GLY A 25 -8.88 -5.75 -3.00
N GLN A 26 -8.41 -6.85 -3.60
CA GLN A 26 -7.70 -7.89 -2.85
C GLN A 26 -6.24 -7.93 -3.29
N GLY A 27 -5.50 -6.89 -2.92
CA GLY A 27 -4.05 -6.98 -2.94
C GLY A 27 -3.66 -8.05 -1.93
N GLU A 28 -3.02 -9.13 -2.38
CA GLU A 28 -2.33 -10.04 -1.47
C GLU A 28 -1.40 -9.20 -0.60
N GLU A 29 -1.61 -9.22 0.72
CA GLU A 29 -0.70 -8.56 1.65
C GLU A 29 0.68 -9.18 1.42
N GLY A 30 1.63 -8.35 0.98
CA GLY A 30 2.98 -8.81 0.69
C GLY A 30 3.56 -9.48 1.92
N GLN A 31 3.97 -10.73 1.78
CA GLN A 31 4.41 -11.56 2.91
C GLN A 31 5.77 -11.12 3.48
N HIS A 32 6.49 -10.24 2.79
CA HIS A 32 7.85 -9.85 3.13
C HIS A 32 8.00 -8.35 3.34
N LEU A 33 8.68 -7.98 4.43
CA LEU A 33 9.25 -6.65 4.59
C LEU A 33 10.39 -6.50 3.58
N LEU A 34 10.20 -5.62 2.60
CA LEU A 34 11.16 -5.31 1.55
C LEU A 34 12.16 -4.24 1.99
N GLY A 35 11.74 -3.32 2.85
CA GLY A 35 12.58 -2.23 3.32
C GLY A 35 11.97 -1.45 4.45
N TYR A 36 12.83 -0.72 5.13
CA TYR A 36 12.51 0.18 6.23
C TYR A 36 13.34 1.45 6.09
N ASP A 37 12.74 2.60 6.38
CA ASP A 37 13.48 3.84 6.53
C ASP A 37 12.95 4.64 7.72
N PHE A 38 13.81 5.46 8.31
CA PHE A 38 13.52 6.28 9.47
C PHE A 38 14.23 7.61 9.37
N GLY A 39 13.53 8.67 9.74
CA GLY A 39 14.13 9.98 9.89
C GLY A 39 13.52 10.76 11.04
N ALA A 40 14.34 11.61 11.65
CA ALA A 40 13.94 12.51 12.70
C ALA A 40 14.57 13.88 12.48
N THR A 41 13.94 14.90 13.01
CA THR A 41 14.50 16.25 13.11
C THR A 41 14.97 16.52 14.52
N ASP A 42 15.87 17.48 14.67
CA ASP A 42 16.24 18.00 15.98
C ASP A 42 15.04 18.58 16.72
N THR A 43 15.11 18.53 18.06
CA THR A 43 14.12 19.18 18.93
C THR A 43 14.43 20.66 19.08
N THR A 44 13.40 21.49 19.07
CA THR A 44 13.49 22.94 19.19
C THR A 44 12.64 23.46 20.33
N GLU A 45 13.05 24.61 20.89
CA GLU A 45 12.36 25.23 22.04
C GLU A 45 10.99 25.81 21.67
N THR A 46 10.80 26.18 20.40
CA THR A 46 9.57 26.77 19.89
C THR A 46 9.07 25.98 18.69
N SER A 47 7.75 25.95 18.50
CA SER A 47 7.16 25.23 17.38
C SER A 47 7.56 25.85 16.04
N GLN A 48 8.03 25.01 15.12
CA GLN A 48 8.45 25.41 13.78
C GLN A 48 8.00 24.37 12.73
N GLN A 49 8.45 24.54 11.50
CA GLN A 49 8.25 23.54 10.44
C GLN A 49 9.33 22.47 10.52
N HIS A 50 8.91 21.21 10.52
CA HIS A 50 9.76 20.04 10.48
C HIS A 50 9.45 19.21 9.24
N GLN A 51 10.50 18.65 8.62
CA GLN A 51 10.37 17.84 7.43
C GLN A 51 11.32 16.66 7.49
N VAL A 52 10.81 15.48 7.17
CA VAL A 52 11.56 14.23 7.06
C VAL A 52 11.37 13.68 5.65
N VAL A 53 12.43 13.13 5.08
CA VAL A 53 12.38 12.43 3.80
C VAL A 53 12.69 10.96 4.06
N LEU A 54 11.75 10.09 3.73
CA LEU A 54 11.87 8.64 3.78
C LEU A 54 12.05 8.10 2.36
N ARG A 55 12.91 7.11 2.18
CA ARG A 55 13.32 6.61 0.87
C ARG A 55 13.23 5.10 0.84
N PHE A 56 12.91 4.58 -0.34
CA PHE A 56 13.00 3.17 -0.63
C PHE A 56 13.69 2.98 -1.98
N SER A 57 14.62 2.03 -2.04
CA SER A 57 15.18 1.49 -3.27
C SER A 57 15.26 -0.02 -3.14
N GLY A 58 14.63 -0.72 -4.07
CA GLY A 58 14.62 -2.17 -4.15
C GLY A 58 15.05 -2.65 -5.54
N PRO A 59 15.42 -3.93 -5.69
CA PRO A 59 15.78 -4.48 -6.99
C PRO A 59 14.63 -4.35 -8.01
N LEU A 60 14.98 -4.21 -9.29
CA LEU A 60 14.01 -4.29 -10.39
C LEU A 60 13.25 -5.64 -10.33
N GLY A 61 11.94 -5.60 -10.58
CA GLY A 61 11.08 -6.77 -10.46
C GLY A 61 10.46 -6.98 -9.07
N THR A 62 10.84 -6.18 -8.07
CA THR A 62 10.17 -6.13 -6.77
C THR A 62 8.73 -5.66 -6.93
N ARG A 63 7.77 -6.37 -6.31
CA ARG A 63 6.35 -5.99 -6.32
C ARG A 63 5.96 -5.45 -4.95
N ILE A 64 5.76 -4.13 -4.86
CA ILE A 64 5.26 -3.49 -3.64
C ILE A 64 3.75 -3.70 -3.54
N SER A 65 3.30 -4.13 -2.37
CA SER A 65 1.89 -4.40 -2.07
C SER A 65 1.31 -3.38 -1.09
N GLN A 66 2.13 -2.91 -0.15
CA GLN A 66 1.72 -2.05 0.92
C GLN A 66 2.90 -1.22 1.41
N ILE A 67 2.64 0.04 1.74
CA ILE A 67 3.57 0.92 2.43
C ILE A 67 2.86 1.37 3.70
N HIS A 68 3.48 1.17 4.85
CA HIS A 68 2.99 1.63 6.14
C HIS A 68 3.97 2.66 6.68
N GLY A 69 3.51 3.88 6.98
CA GLY A 69 4.34 4.89 7.62
C GLY A 69 3.73 5.40 8.90
N ASN A 70 4.57 5.64 9.90
CA ASN A 70 4.20 6.33 11.13
C ASN A 70 4.86 7.69 11.17
N VAL A 71 4.11 8.70 11.57
CA VAL A 71 4.55 10.10 11.64
C VAL A 71 4.19 10.64 13.02
N TYR A 72 5.18 10.80 13.88
CA TYR A 72 4.96 11.35 15.21
C TYR A 72 5.15 12.87 15.21
N PRO A 73 4.32 13.64 15.94
CA PRO A 73 3.24 13.20 16.85
C PRO A 73 1.88 12.97 16.18
N SER A 74 1.78 12.98 14.85
CA SER A 74 0.56 13.48 14.21
C SER A 74 -0.32 12.42 13.53
N TRP A 75 0.21 11.36 12.91
CA TRP A 75 -0.63 10.42 12.14
C TRP A 75 0.13 9.16 11.69
N THR A 76 -0.61 8.20 11.14
CA THR A 76 -0.07 7.04 10.43
C THR A 76 -0.75 6.93 9.07
N PHE A 77 -0.11 6.26 8.11
CA PHE A 77 -0.69 6.03 6.80
C PHE A 77 -0.38 4.65 6.25
N VAL A 78 -1.33 4.16 5.45
CA VAL A 78 -1.18 2.91 4.72
C VAL A 78 -1.52 3.16 3.27
N GLU A 79 -0.55 3.00 2.39
CA GLU A 79 -0.72 3.12 0.94
C GLU A 79 -0.60 1.76 0.26
N ARG A 80 -1.43 1.55 -0.77
CA ARG A 80 -1.40 0.37 -1.64
C ARG A 80 -1.17 0.85 -3.08
N PRO A 81 0.09 1.08 -3.48
CA PRO A 81 0.39 1.70 -4.77
C PRO A 81 -0.08 0.82 -5.93
N SER A 82 -0.71 1.44 -6.93
CA SER A 82 -1.22 0.76 -8.14
C SER A 82 -0.16 0.55 -9.22
N ALA A 83 0.95 1.30 -9.16
CA ALA A 83 2.05 1.25 -10.11
C ALA A 83 3.40 1.04 -9.39
N LEU A 84 4.23 0.19 -9.97
CA LEU A 84 5.45 -0.34 -9.36
C LEU A 84 6.63 0.63 -9.57
N GLN A 85 6.92 1.45 -8.57
CA GLN A 85 8.19 2.19 -8.51
C GLN A 85 9.15 1.40 -7.62
N HIS A 86 10.22 0.87 -8.20
CA HIS A 86 11.30 0.21 -7.46
C HIS A 86 12.11 1.21 -6.61
N GLU A 87 11.96 2.51 -6.89
CA GLU A 87 12.53 3.62 -6.13
C GLU A 87 11.49 4.71 -5.92
N PHE A 88 11.33 5.17 -4.69
CA PHE A 88 10.46 6.30 -4.36
C PHE A 88 10.91 6.96 -3.06
N TYR A 89 10.36 8.15 -2.81
CA TYR A 89 10.53 8.83 -1.54
C TYR A 89 9.22 9.45 -1.06
N PHE A 90 9.03 9.47 0.24
CA PHE A 90 7.98 10.24 0.92
C PHE A 90 8.62 11.45 1.57
N SER A 91 8.09 12.63 1.27
CA SER A 91 8.40 13.82 2.02
C SER A 91 7.25 14.14 2.94
N VAL A 92 7.50 14.02 4.24
CA VAL A 92 6.50 14.27 5.27
C VAL A 92 6.88 15.54 5.99
N GLY A 93 5.91 16.45 6.13
CA GLY A 93 6.10 17.71 6.83
C GLY A 93 5.06 17.88 7.93
N ASN A 94 5.48 18.49 9.03
CA ASN A 94 4.59 18.96 10.07
C ASN A 94 4.88 20.43 10.36
N ASN A 95 3.85 21.26 10.24
CA ASN A 95 3.93 22.66 10.60
C ASN A 95 3.48 22.79 12.05
N ASN A 96 4.23 23.54 12.86
CA ASN A 96 3.91 23.80 14.26
C ASN A 96 4.16 22.60 15.20
N ALA A 97 5.34 21.97 15.08
CA ALA A 97 5.85 20.99 16.02
C ALA A 97 7.20 21.44 16.60
N THR A 98 7.59 20.95 17.77
CA THR A 98 8.94 21.18 18.33
C THR A 98 9.94 20.11 17.90
N PHE A 99 9.46 18.94 17.49
CA PHE A 99 10.23 17.87 16.87
C PHE A 99 9.30 17.01 16.02
N MET A 100 9.89 16.22 15.15
CA MET A 100 9.18 15.25 14.33
C MET A 100 10.08 14.05 14.10
N TRP A 101 9.48 12.87 14.07
CA TRP A 101 10.11 11.69 13.48
C TRP A 101 9.08 10.95 12.64
N ALA A 102 9.56 10.22 11.66
CA ALA A 102 8.75 9.37 10.82
C ALA A 102 9.51 8.08 10.49
N ASP A 103 8.76 7.00 10.35
CA ASP A 103 9.24 5.73 9.84
C ASP A 103 8.36 5.24 8.69
N MET A 104 8.93 4.34 7.89
CA MET A 104 8.24 3.69 6.80
C MET A 104 8.66 2.23 6.71
N TYR A 105 7.68 1.37 6.51
CA TYR A 105 7.82 -0.05 6.23
C TYR A 105 7.22 -0.34 4.85
N VAL A 106 7.98 -1.00 3.99
CA VAL A 106 7.57 -1.35 2.62
C VAL A 106 7.41 -2.86 2.55
N PHE A 107 6.20 -3.33 2.21
CA PHE A 107 5.86 -4.75 2.13
C PHE A 107 5.53 -5.16 0.71
N GLY A 108 5.90 -6.38 0.35
CA GLY A 108 5.68 -6.89 -1.00
C GLY A 108 6.32 -8.25 -1.25
N PHE A 109 6.66 -8.46 -2.51
CA PHE A 109 7.27 -9.68 -3.02
C PHE A 109 8.62 -9.33 -3.66
N PRO A 110 9.71 -10.02 -3.28
CA PRO A 110 11.01 -9.84 -3.94
C PRO A 110 10.93 -10.27 -5.42
N PRO A 111 11.94 -9.93 -6.24
CA PRO A 111 12.01 -10.42 -7.62
C PRO A 111 11.93 -11.95 -7.64
N ASN A 112 11.17 -12.52 -8.57
CA ASN A 112 11.23 -13.96 -8.82
C ASN A 112 12.68 -14.34 -9.21
N PRO A 113 13.27 -15.36 -8.58
CA PRO A 113 14.61 -15.84 -8.92
C PRO A 113 14.68 -16.43 -10.33
#